data_AF-A0A351T521-F1
#
_entry.id   AF-A0A351T521-F1
#
_cell.length_a   1.000
_cell.length_b   1.000
_cell.length_c   1.000
_cell.angle_alpha   90.00
_cell.angle_beta   90.00
_cell.angle_gamma   90.00
#
_symmetry.space_group_name_H-M   'P 1'
#
loop_
_entity.id
_entity.type
_entity.pdbx_description
1 polymer ?
#
loop_
_entity_poly.entity_id
_entity_poly.type
_entity_poly.pdbx_seq_one_letter_code
_entity_poly.pdbx_strand_id
1 'polypeptide(L)' 'MTEHIVQSPPPGGAGGLAQAGRLVVKIGSALLVDQTSGELRQDWLRALIEDVAAIRRTGRQVTLVSSGA' A
#
# COMPACT_ATOMS: atom_id res chain seq x y z
N MET A 1 -43.37 -12.57 5.08
CA MET A 1 -42.51 -11.69 4.28
C MET A 1 -41.32 -11.35 5.14
N THR A 2 -40.26 -12.15 5.06
CA THR A 2 -39.10 -12.04 5.94
C THR A 2 -37.97 -11.44 5.12
N GLU A 3 -37.64 -10.18 5.38
CA GLU A 3 -36.55 -9.51 4.67
C GLU A 3 -35.22 -10.07 5.14
N HIS A 4 -34.54 -10.78 4.23
CA HIS A 4 -33.18 -11.24 4.42
C HIS A 4 -32.25 -10.04 4.19
N ILE A 5 -31.94 -9.31 5.26
CA ILE A 5 -30.97 -8.21 5.21
C ILE A 5 -29.59 -8.82 4.97
N VAL A 6 -29.07 -8.68 3.74
CA VAL A 6 -27.64 -8.88 3.47
C VAL A 6 -26.92 -7.73 4.17
N GLN A 7 -26.38 -8.01 5.36
CA GLN A 7 -25.47 -7.08 6.02
C GLN A 7 -24.23 -6.92 5.13
N SER A 8 -24.03 -5.71 4.61
CA SER A 8 -22.74 -5.33 4.05
C SER A 8 -21.70 -5.32 5.18
N PRO A 9 -20.47 -5.82 4.96
CA PRO A 9 -19.46 -5.81 6.01
C PRO A 9 -19.25 -4.37 6.51
N PRO A 10 -19.11 -4.16 7.83
CA PRO A 10 -18.88 -2.83 8.38
C PRO A 10 -17.62 -2.22 7.74
N PRO A 11 -17.61 -0.93 7.36
CA PRO A 11 -16.39 -0.30 6.91
C PRO A 11 -15.37 -0.29 8.06
N GLY A 12 -14.31 -1.10 7.88
CA GLY A 12 -13.16 -1.16 8.78
C GLY A 12 -13.27 -2.21 9.89
N GLY A 13 -13.42 -3.49 9.54
CA GLY A 13 -13.07 -4.56 10.48
C GLY A 13 -11.56 -4.56 10.76
N ALA A 14 -11.17 -4.93 11.97
CA ALA A 14 -9.77 -5.16 12.39
C ALA A 14 -9.15 -6.39 11.70
N GLY A 15 -9.29 -6.50 10.38
CA GLY A 15 -8.55 -7.43 9.56
C GLY A 15 -7.11 -6.94 9.47
N GLY A 16 -6.16 -7.78 9.89
CA GLY A 16 -4.73 -7.47 9.77
C GLY A 16 -4.34 -7.16 8.32
N LEU A 17 -3.15 -6.59 8.12
CA LEU A 17 -2.64 -6.19 6.80
C LEU A 17 -2.84 -7.27 5.73
N ALA A 18 -2.73 -8.55 6.06
CA ALA A 18 -2.95 -9.67 5.14
C ALA A 18 -4.35 -9.72 4.52
N GLN A 19 -5.39 -9.22 5.19
CA GLN A 19 -6.79 -9.28 4.75
C GLN A 19 -7.26 -7.98 4.08
N ALA A 20 -6.43 -6.93 4.08
CA ALA A 20 -6.79 -5.63 3.52
C ALA A 20 -6.93 -5.68 1.99
N GLY A 21 -8.12 -5.36 1.47
CA GLY A 21 -8.38 -5.26 0.03
C GLY A 21 -7.72 -4.04 -0.64
N ARG A 22 -7.40 -3.01 0.14
CA ARG A 22 -6.66 -1.82 -0.29
C ARG A 22 -5.52 -1.53 0.68
N LEU A 23 -4.33 -1.25 0.14
CA LEU A 23 -3.18 -0.73 0.88
C LEU A 23 -2.85 0.67 0.39
N VAL A 24 -2.62 1.56 1.35
CA VAL A 24 -2.03 2.87 1.12
C VAL A 24 -0.70 2.89 1.85
N VAL A 25 0.40 2.97 1.09
CA VAL A 25 1.76 2.95 1.65
C VAL A 25 2.33 4.36 1.58
N LYS A 26 2.56 4.94 2.75
CA LYS A 26 3.25 6.23 2.88
C LYS A 26 4.75 5.99 2.95
N ILE A 27 5.49 6.65 2.07
CA ILE A 27 6.95 6.63 2.05
C ILE A 27 7.46 8.01 2.49
N GLY A 28 8.40 8.04 3.43
CA GLY A 28 9.13 9.24 3.80
C GLY A 28 10.30 9.50 2.84
N SER A 29 10.60 10.76 2.55
CA SER A 29 11.68 11.14 1.62
C SER A 29 13.05 10.59 2.00
N ALA A 30 13.37 10.46 3.29
CA ALA A 30 14.62 9.87 3.77
C ALA A 30 14.87 8.42 3.29
N LEU A 31 13.83 7.69 2.90
CA LEU A 31 13.95 6.35 2.32
C LEU A 31 14.15 6.37 0.80
N LEU A 32 13.69 7.43 0.13
CA LEU A 32 13.75 7.58 -1.31
C LEU A 32 15.05 8.22 -1.76
N VAL A 33 15.51 9.26 -1.06
CA VAL A 33 16.70 10.02 -1.44
C VAL A 33 17.80 9.87 -0.42
N ASP A 34 19.02 9.80 -0.92
CA ASP A 34 20.21 9.95 -0.11
C ASP A 34 20.35 11.40 0.35
N GLN A 35 20.48 11.62 1.66
CA GLN A 35 20.45 12.98 2.22
C GLN A 35 21.74 13.77 1.96
N THR A 36 22.83 13.10 1.60
CA THR A 36 24.12 13.75 1.34
C THR A 36 24.26 14.12 -0.13
N SER A 37 23.94 13.20 -1.03
CA SER A 37 24.05 13.39 -2.48
C SER A 37 22.79 13.95 -3.13
N GLY A 38 21.62 13.81 -2.49
CA GLY A 38 20.31 14.14 -3.08
C GLY A 38 19.84 13.13 -4.12
N GLU A 39 20.58 12.06 -4.36
CA GLU A 39 20.26 11.07 -5.38
C GLU A 39 19.18 10.10 -4.93
N LEU A 40 18.38 9.64 -5.89
CA LEU A 40 17.38 8.60 -5.66
C LEU A 40 18.06 7.26 -5.35
N ARG A 41 17.62 6.60 -4.28
CA ARG A 41 18.01 5.21 -3.94
C ARG A 41 17.33 4.23 -4.90
N GLN A 42 17.86 4.12 -6.11
CA GLN A 42 17.23 3.38 -7.21
C GLN A 42 16.98 1.90 -6.89
N ASP A 43 17.96 1.21 -6.28
CA ASP A 43 17.81 -0.21 -5.96
C ASP A 43 16.76 -0.45 -4.88
N TRP A 44 16.70 0.44 -3.88
CA TRP A 44 15.64 0.40 -2.87
C TRP A 44 14.26 0.63 -3.49
N LEU A 45 14.14 1.63 -4.38
CA LEU A 45 12.90 1.89 -5.07
C LEU A 45 12.50 0.71 -5.96
N ARG A 46 13.44 0.09 -6.67
CA ARG A 46 13.18 -1.09 -7.51
C ARG A 46 12.60 -2.23 -6.67
N ALA A 47 13.23 -2.58 -5.55
CA ALA A 47 12.76 -3.62 -4.65
C ALA A 47 11.33 -3.33 -4.14
N LEU A 48 11.05 -2.09 -3.74
CA LEU A 48 9.70 -1.70 -3.33
C LEU A 48 8.67 -1.88 -4.45
N ILE A 49 9.01 -1.51 -5.68
CA ILE A 49 8.11 -1.66 -6.83
C ILE A 49 7.85 -3.13 -7.16
N GLU A 50 8.85 -4.01 -7.01
CA GLU A 50 8.69 -5.46 -7.15
C GLU A 50 7.69 -6.02 -6.12
N ASP A 51 7.80 -5.60 -4.86
CA ASP A 51 6.86 -5.98 -3.79
C ASP A 51 5.45 -5.48 -4.08
N VAL A 52 5.31 -4.22 -4.52
CA VAL A 52 4.02 -3.64 -4.92
C VAL A 52 3.41 -4.42 -6.08
N ALA A 53 4.21 -4.78 -7.08
CA ALA A 53 3.76 -5.59 -8.20
C ALA A 53 3.28 -6.98 -7.74
N ALA A 54 4.01 -7.62 -6.83
CA ALA A 54 3.60 -8.89 -6.23
C ALA A 54 2.26 -8.80 -5.51
N ILE A 55 2.05 -7.75 -4.69
CA ILE A 55 0.78 -7.51 -3.99
C ILE A 55 -0.36 -7.23 -4.97
N ARG A 56 -0.13 -6.41 -5.99
CA ARG A 56 -1.15 -6.11 -7.01
C ARG A 56 -1.58 -7.35 -7.78
N ARG A 57 -0.67 -8.29 -8.06
CA ARG A 57 -1.00 -9.57 -8.71
C ARG A 57 -1.96 -10.44 -7.89
N THR A 58 -2.07 -10.23 -6.58
CA THR A 58 -3.07 -10.93 -5.76
C THR A 58 -4.46 -10.27 -5.82
N GLY A 59 -4.69 -9.31 -6.72
CA GLY A 59 -5.98 -8.61 -6.88
C GLY A 59 -6.20 -7.46 -5.89
N ARG A 60 -5.21 -7.11 -5.08
CA ARG A 60 -5.29 -6.02 -4.09
C ARG A 60 -5.01 -4.67 -4.73
N GLN A 61 -5.68 -3.64 -4.24
CA GLN A 61 -5.42 -2.27 -4.66
C GLN A 61 -4.28 -1.67 -3.85
N VAL A 62 -3.31 -1.03 -4.51
CA VAL A 62 -2.16 -0.41 -3.85
C VAL A 62 -2.00 1.03 -4.32
N THR A 63 -1.87 1.96 -3.36
CA THR A 63 -1.55 3.37 -3.60
C THR A 63 -0.27 3.72 -2.86
N LEU A 64 0.72 4.28 -3.56
CA LEU A 64 1.95 4.79 -2.96
C LEU A 64 1.85 6.31 -2.78
N VAL A 65 2.32 6.82 -1.64
CA VAL A 65 2.31 8.25 -1.32
C VAL A 65 3.69 8.67 -0.79
N SER A 66 4.49 9.37 -1.60
CA SER A 66 5.74 9.99 -1.11
C SER A 66 5.45 11.34 -0.42
N SER A 67 6.35 11.83 0.44
CA SER A 67 6.19 13.13 1.10
C SER A 67 6.59 14.32 0.22
N GLY A 68 6.95 14.05 -1.04
CA GLY A 68 7.84 14.92 -1.81
C GLY A 68 9.28 14.69 -1.35
N ALA A 69 10.14 14.35 -2.29
CA ALA A 69 11.59 14.40 -2.18
C ALA A 69 12.07 15.32 -3.31
#